data_AF-A0A940PXA6-F1
#
_entry.id   AF-A0A940PXA6-F1
#
_cell.length_a   1.000
_cell.length_b   1.000
_cell.length_c   1.000
_cell.angle_alpha   90.00
_cell.angle_beta   90.00
_cell.angle_gamma   90.00
#
_symmetry.space_group_name_H-M   'P 1'
#
loop_
_entity.id
_entity.type
_entity.pdbx_description
1 polymer ?
#
loop_
_entity_poly.entity_id
_entity_poly.type
_entity_poly.pdbx_seq_one_letter_code
_entity_poly.pdbx_strand_id
1 'polypeptide(L)'
;MGWCCCRKPQIREQTVMMLSADKRLLILCVVVAALLQSCRNGDSDYLRAVAKYEEGQHDAAISMLRDGAQAATSFGDASILPKYHESLCMAYDFAGDGQQMMSYAKMLQADAQQLADTFLMARAMDELAQAYIKQGDTLRARSTWLKTFRLLPSLDDISAAYLVMSMGAYKGGAPESRGVNIEVEGGPDSDVYQERGAVHIRKGGRSHLASGWVGGFHSNDSSHQTDKLPVILTLYQKRHDGSSVLALSERIHEQNKRMAKVSQSQYLKVWTWLKWVILLSVLAAVCYLLHHRYTVRAYMKRLHQANVTHTSEVASLQRDISNRRKDANRRIGRGRELYDAALRGEKLNLQNDGEKCLIEFFSIAHYETFDVWMKQYKSLTPRLTTILILQDMGKSDKEMEAILCIGNSTVRSYKTRLKAKKKD
;
A
#
# COMPACT_ATOMS: atom_id res chain seq x y z
N MET A 1 46.69 -13.94 -29.49
CA MET A 1 46.47 -13.18 -28.24
C MET A 1 45.20 -12.37 -28.41
N GLY A 2 44.31 -12.38 -27.42
CA GLY A 2 43.04 -11.64 -27.47
C GLY A 2 41.88 -12.48 -26.94
N TRP A 3 41.98 -12.95 -25.70
CA TRP A 3 40.86 -13.59 -25.01
C TRP A 3 39.76 -12.58 -24.71
N CYS A 4 38.54 -12.94 -25.11
CA CYS A 4 37.28 -12.30 -24.74
C CYS A 4 37.18 -12.04 -23.23
N CYS A 5 36.79 -10.83 -22.86
CA CYS A 5 36.32 -10.50 -21.52
C CYS A 5 34.90 -9.94 -21.61
N CYS A 6 33.91 -10.82 -21.71
CA CYS A 6 32.50 -10.48 -21.45
C CYS A 6 32.23 -10.66 -19.96
N ARG A 7 32.33 -9.58 -19.16
CA ARG A 7 31.76 -9.52 -17.81
C ARG A 7 30.34 -8.96 -17.90
N LYS A 8 29.33 -9.82 -17.66
CA LYS A 8 27.94 -9.40 -17.47
C LYS A 8 27.76 -8.66 -16.13
N PRO A 9 26.91 -7.62 -16.05
CA PRO A 9 26.65 -6.88 -14.83
C PRO A 9 25.43 -7.47 -14.08
N GLN A 10 25.63 -8.52 -13.29
CA GLN A 10 24.53 -9.21 -12.60
C GLN A 10 24.08 -8.51 -11.29
N ILE A 11 24.84 -7.52 -10.81
CA ILE A 11 24.60 -6.84 -9.53
C ILE A 11 23.68 -5.61 -9.71
N ARG A 12 23.64 -4.99 -10.89
CA ARG A 12 22.80 -3.80 -11.13
C ARG A 12 21.31 -4.10 -11.22
N GLU A 13 20.90 -5.28 -11.69
CA GLU A 13 19.49 -5.64 -11.81
C GLU A 13 18.83 -5.97 -10.46
N GLN A 14 19.59 -6.46 -9.48
CA GLN A 14 19.05 -6.80 -8.15
C GLN A 14 18.77 -5.56 -7.29
N THR A 15 19.59 -4.51 -7.40
CA THR A 15 19.36 -3.24 -6.69
C THR A 15 18.18 -2.47 -7.29
N VAL A 16 17.96 -2.56 -8.61
CA VAL A 16 16.81 -1.96 -9.29
C VAL A 16 15.51 -2.68 -8.94
N MET A 17 15.53 -4.01 -8.79
CA MET A 17 14.35 -4.76 -8.33
C MET A 17 13.97 -4.43 -6.88
N MET A 18 14.94 -4.30 -5.96
CA MET A 18 14.66 -3.90 -4.57
C MET A 18 14.11 -2.47 -4.46
N LEU A 19 14.68 -1.49 -5.19
CA LEU A 19 14.12 -0.13 -5.23
C LEU A 19 12.73 -0.08 -5.86
N SER A 20 12.41 -0.98 -6.81
CA SER A 20 11.07 -1.05 -7.40
C SER A 20 10.03 -1.65 -6.46
N ALA A 21 10.45 -2.58 -5.58
CA ALA A 21 9.59 -3.19 -4.58
C ALA A 21 9.23 -2.19 -3.47
N ASP A 22 10.20 -1.40 -2.99
CA ASP A 22 9.95 -0.35 -2.01
C ASP A 22 9.07 0.76 -2.55
N LYS A 23 9.25 1.17 -3.82
CA LYS A 23 8.35 2.14 -4.46
C LYS A 23 6.94 1.59 -4.61
N ARG A 24 6.77 0.31 -4.94
CA ARG A 24 5.46 -0.35 -5.01
C ARG A 24 4.81 -0.48 -3.64
N LEU A 25 5.60 -0.77 -2.59
CA LEU A 25 5.09 -0.81 -1.21
C LEU A 25 4.69 0.58 -0.72
N LEU A 26 5.46 1.62 -1.07
CA LEU A 26 5.16 3.01 -0.72
C LEU A 26 3.93 3.52 -1.47
N ILE A 27 3.78 3.19 -2.76
CA ILE A 27 2.58 3.47 -3.55
C ILE A 27 1.39 2.69 -3.00
N LEU A 28 1.56 1.42 -2.62
CA LEU A 28 0.50 0.63 -1.99
C LEU A 28 0.13 1.20 -0.63
N CYS A 29 1.08 1.68 0.18
CA CYS A 29 0.81 2.33 1.46
C CYS A 29 0.17 3.70 1.29
N VAL A 30 0.53 4.49 0.28
CA VAL A 30 -0.12 5.78 -0.02
C VAL A 30 -1.50 5.57 -0.62
N VAL A 31 -1.69 4.54 -1.45
CA VAL A 31 -3.00 4.18 -2.02
C VAL A 31 -3.88 3.52 -0.96
N VAL A 32 -3.34 2.68 -0.07
CA VAL A 32 -4.07 2.12 1.07
C VAL A 32 -4.32 3.19 2.13
N ALA A 33 -3.41 4.14 2.36
CA ALA A 33 -3.67 5.29 3.22
C ALA A 33 -4.70 6.22 2.60
N ALA A 34 -4.65 6.49 1.29
CA ALA A 34 -5.65 7.28 0.57
C ALA A 34 -7.00 6.54 0.45
N LEU A 35 -7.01 5.22 0.33
CA LEU A 35 -8.20 4.38 0.37
C LEU A 35 -8.73 4.23 1.80
N LEU A 36 -7.90 4.22 2.83
CA LEU A 36 -8.32 4.27 4.24
C LEU A 36 -8.79 5.67 4.63
N GLN A 37 -8.22 6.72 4.04
CA GLN A 37 -8.67 8.12 4.14
C GLN A 37 -9.98 8.31 3.36
N SER A 38 -10.13 7.63 2.22
CA SER A 38 -11.34 7.62 1.40
C SER A 38 -12.42 6.71 1.97
N CYS A 39 -12.07 5.65 2.71
CA CYS A 39 -12.98 4.80 3.50
C CYS A 39 -13.31 5.41 4.87
N ARG A 40 -12.63 6.49 5.28
CA ARG A 40 -13.14 7.50 6.22
C ARG A 40 -14.22 8.30 5.49
N ASN A 41 -15.28 7.61 5.08
CA ASN A 41 -16.40 8.19 4.37
C ASN A 41 -16.97 9.32 5.23
N GLY A 42 -17.25 10.48 4.63
CA GLY A 42 -17.96 11.56 5.30
C GLY A 42 -19.25 11.10 5.99
N ASP A 43 -19.86 9.99 5.55
CA ASP A 43 -21.00 9.38 6.23
C ASP A 43 -20.69 8.82 7.63
N SER A 44 -19.48 8.30 7.89
CA SER A 44 -19.13 7.73 9.21
C SER A 44 -18.95 8.81 10.28
N ASP A 45 -18.35 9.94 9.92
CA ASP A 45 -18.16 11.06 10.85
C ASP A 45 -19.47 11.84 11.02
N TYR A 46 -20.28 11.96 9.96
CA TYR A 46 -21.64 12.47 10.03
C TYR A 46 -22.51 11.65 11.00
N LEU A 47 -22.58 10.33 10.85
CA LEU A 47 -23.37 9.46 11.72
C LEU A 47 -22.89 9.50 13.17
N ARG A 48 -21.57 9.64 13.40
CA ARG A 48 -21.02 9.79 14.75
C ARG A 48 -21.42 11.14 15.35
N ALA A 49 -21.46 12.21 14.56
CA ALA A 49 -21.90 13.52 15.01
C ALA A 49 -23.41 13.53 15.33
N VAL A 50 -24.24 12.88 14.52
CA VAL A 50 -25.67 12.68 14.81
C VAL A 50 -25.87 11.88 16.09
N ALA A 51 -25.13 10.79 16.30
CA ALA A 51 -25.19 10.03 17.56
C ALA A 51 -24.83 10.90 18.78
N LYS A 52 -23.82 11.77 18.65
CA LYS A 52 -23.43 12.71 19.70
C LYS A 52 -24.52 13.76 19.98
N TYR A 53 -25.21 14.21 18.94
CA TYR A 53 -26.36 15.10 19.06
C TYR A 53 -27.50 14.44 19.84
N GLU A 54 -27.85 13.19 19.52
CA GLU A 54 -28.87 12.40 20.22
C GLU A 54 -28.49 12.09 21.68
N GLU A 55 -27.20 11.95 21.96
CA GLU A 55 -26.67 11.80 23.33
C GLU A 55 -26.71 13.11 24.14
N GLY A 56 -27.17 14.22 23.56
CA GLY A 56 -27.20 15.55 24.18
C GLY A 56 -25.85 16.26 24.22
N GLN A 57 -24.83 15.72 23.54
CA GLN A 57 -23.47 16.28 23.47
C GLN A 57 -23.36 17.27 22.31
N HIS A 58 -24.16 18.34 22.34
CA HIS A 58 -24.35 19.25 21.20
C HIS A 58 -23.06 19.96 20.77
N ASP A 59 -22.20 20.39 21.70
CA ASP A 59 -20.92 21.04 21.35
C ASP A 59 -19.97 20.09 20.60
N ALA A 60 -19.92 18.82 21.04
CA ALA A 60 -19.14 17.79 20.38
C ALA A 60 -19.72 17.48 18.98
N ALA A 61 -21.04 17.41 18.87
CA ALA A 61 -21.71 17.22 17.59
C ALA A 61 -21.42 18.37 16.61
N ILE A 62 -21.50 19.62 17.06
CA ILE A 62 -21.18 20.82 16.24
C ILE A 62 -19.74 20.77 15.76
N SER A 63 -18.78 20.49 16.65
CA SER A 63 -17.37 20.38 16.26
C SER A 63 -17.17 19.32 15.18
N MET A 64 -17.76 18.15 15.36
CA MET A 64 -17.63 17.02 14.43
C MET A 64 -18.31 17.30 13.09
N LEU A 65 -19.49 17.92 13.09
CA LEU A 65 -20.19 18.31 11.87
C LEU A 65 -19.39 19.36 11.09
N ARG A 66 -18.76 20.32 11.77
CA ARG A 66 -17.93 21.34 11.12
C ARG A 66 -16.68 20.74 10.49
N ASP A 67 -15.99 19.87 11.22
CA ASP A 67 -14.78 19.20 10.72
C ASP A 67 -15.13 18.29 9.53
N GLY A 68 -16.27 17.58 9.62
CA GLY A 68 -16.81 16.77 8.53
C GLY A 68 -17.19 17.59 7.29
N ALA A 69 -17.82 18.75 7.46
CA ALA A 69 -18.15 19.67 6.37
C ALA A 69 -16.90 20.22 5.65
N GLN A 70 -15.85 20.58 6.42
CA GLN A 70 -14.57 21.01 5.87
C GLN A 70 -13.90 19.90 5.06
N ALA A 71 -13.90 18.68 5.59
CA ALA A 71 -13.38 17.51 4.89
C ALA A 71 -14.17 17.25 3.59
N ALA A 72 -15.51 17.27 3.66
CA ALA A 72 -16.39 17.10 2.49
C ALA A 72 -16.12 18.13 1.40
N THR A 73 -15.86 19.40 1.77
CA THR A 73 -15.49 20.46 0.82
C THR A 73 -14.18 20.12 0.10
N SER A 74 -13.19 19.58 0.82
CA SER A 74 -11.90 19.18 0.23
C SER A 74 -12.00 18.01 -0.76
N PHE A 75 -13.02 17.15 -0.62
CA PHE A 75 -13.27 16.02 -1.51
C PHE A 75 -14.11 16.38 -2.74
N GLY A 76 -14.73 17.55 -2.78
CA GLY A 76 -15.53 18.01 -3.91
C GLY A 76 -16.85 17.27 -4.10
N ASP A 77 -17.33 16.54 -3.09
CA ASP A 77 -18.63 15.86 -3.14
C ASP A 77 -19.76 16.84 -2.80
N ALA A 78 -20.35 17.43 -3.84
CA ALA A 78 -21.44 18.39 -3.71
C ALA A 78 -22.72 17.78 -3.10
N SER A 79 -22.86 16.45 -3.08
CA SER A 79 -24.08 15.78 -2.62
C SER A 79 -24.14 15.57 -1.10
N ILE A 80 -22.99 15.57 -0.42
CA ILE A 80 -22.91 15.32 1.02
C ILE A 80 -22.93 16.61 1.86
N LEU A 81 -22.45 17.72 1.30
CA LEU A 81 -22.41 19.04 1.95
C LEU A 81 -23.79 19.52 2.46
N PRO A 82 -24.90 19.37 1.71
CA PRO A 82 -26.22 19.73 2.22
C PRO A 82 -26.58 19.07 3.56
N LYS A 83 -26.24 17.78 3.73
CA LYS A 83 -26.56 17.03 4.95
C LYS A 83 -25.85 17.62 6.16
N TYR A 84 -24.59 18.02 5.97
CA TYR A 84 -23.79 18.67 7.01
C TYR A 84 -24.33 20.06 7.35
N HIS A 85 -24.64 20.89 6.35
CA HIS A 85 -25.17 22.23 6.58
C HIS A 85 -26.55 22.20 7.25
N GLU A 86 -27.43 21.30 6.84
CA GLU A 86 -28.74 21.07 7.47
C GLU A 86 -28.61 20.60 8.92
N SER A 87 -27.71 19.65 9.19
CA SER A 87 -27.47 19.16 10.55
C SER A 87 -26.83 20.21 11.45
N LEU A 88 -25.99 21.10 10.90
CA LEU A 88 -25.46 22.25 11.61
C LEU A 88 -26.58 23.26 11.94
N CYS A 89 -27.56 23.46 11.05
CA CYS A 89 -28.73 24.29 11.36
C CYS A 89 -29.48 23.75 12.58
N MET A 90 -29.77 22.44 12.61
CA MET A 90 -30.43 21.80 13.76
C MET A 90 -29.60 21.88 15.05
N ALA A 91 -28.29 21.66 14.95
CA ALA A 91 -27.40 21.72 16.11
C ALA A 91 -27.31 23.13 16.71
N TYR A 92 -27.22 24.17 15.88
CA TYR A 92 -27.22 25.56 16.33
C TYR A 92 -28.61 26.05 16.74
N ASP A 93 -29.69 25.48 16.19
CA ASP A 93 -31.05 25.71 16.67
C ASP A 93 -31.17 25.31 18.14
N PHE A 94 -30.72 24.10 18.49
CA PHE A 94 -30.71 23.62 19.87
C PHE A 94 -29.79 24.43 20.78
N ALA A 95 -28.62 24.84 20.29
CA ALA A 95 -27.69 25.69 21.04
C ALA A 95 -28.19 27.14 21.22
N GLY A 96 -29.26 27.54 20.53
CA GLY A 96 -29.82 28.90 20.59
C GLY A 96 -29.03 29.95 19.78
N ASP A 97 -28.07 29.53 18.96
CA ASP A 97 -27.24 30.44 18.15
C ASP A 97 -27.90 30.69 16.78
N GLY A 98 -28.85 31.63 16.76
CA GLY A 98 -29.56 32.02 15.54
C GLY A 98 -28.66 32.66 14.47
N GLN A 99 -27.46 33.13 14.80
CA GLN A 99 -26.55 33.73 13.83
C GLN A 99 -25.80 32.65 13.05
N GLN A 100 -25.29 31.61 13.74
CA GLN A 100 -24.65 30.47 13.10
C GLN A 100 -25.65 29.65 12.29
N MET A 101 -26.86 29.41 12.82
CA MET A 101 -27.95 28.76 12.08
C MET A 101 -28.23 29.49 10.76
N MET A 102 -28.33 30.83 10.79
CA MET A 102 -28.53 31.64 9.58
C MET A 102 -27.38 31.48 8.57
N SER A 103 -26.13 31.40 9.03
CA SER A 103 -24.98 31.21 8.15
C SER A 103 -25.06 29.88 7.42
N TYR A 104 -25.31 28.78 8.14
CA TYR A 104 -25.40 27.45 7.55
C TYR A 104 -26.65 27.27 6.68
N ALA A 105 -27.78 27.91 7.02
CA ALA A 105 -28.98 27.87 6.20
C ALA A 105 -28.77 28.57 4.83
N LYS A 106 -27.96 29.64 4.79
CA LYS A 106 -27.55 30.26 3.51
C LYS A 106 -26.62 29.35 2.69
N MET A 107 -25.73 28.62 3.35
CA MET A 107 -24.87 27.63 2.67
C MET A 107 -25.70 26.49 2.10
N LEU A 108 -26.66 25.96 2.87
CA LEU A 108 -27.62 24.95 2.41
C LEU A 108 -28.45 25.45 1.21
N GLN A 109 -28.85 26.72 1.22
CA GLN A 109 -29.55 27.34 0.09
C GLN A 109 -28.67 27.39 -1.17
N ALA A 110 -27.38 27.70 -1.03
CA ALA A 110 -26.43 27.71 -2.13
C ALA A 110 -26.23 26.29 -2.69
N ASP A 111 -26.11 25.28 -1.82
CA ASP A 111 -26.01 23.88 -2.26
C ASP A 111 -27.28 23.44 -3.00
N ALA A 112 -28.46 23.80 -2.49
CA ALA A 112 -29.74 23.50 -3.14
C ALA A 112 -29.84 24.14 -4.53
N GLN A 113 -29.35 25.37 -4.69
CA GLN A 113 -29.23 26.03 -5.99
C GLN A 113 -28.28 25.30 -6.93
N GLN A 114 -27.12 24.88 -6.44
CA GLN A 114 -26.12 24.16 -7.23
C GLN A 114 -26.63 22.79 -7.69
N LEU A 115 -27.38 22.09 -6.83
CA LEU A 115 -27.94 20.77 -7.12
C LEU A 115 -29.27 20.83 -7.90
N ALA A 116 -29.84 22.02 -8.10
CA ALA A 116 -31.18 22.23 -8.64
C ALA A 116 -32.27 21.42 -7.89
N ASP A 117 -32.09 21.22 -6.58
CA ASP A 117 -33.00 20.43 -5.75
C ASP A 117 -34.06 21.34 -5.09
N THR A 118 -35.30 21.17 -5.52
CA THR A 118 -36.43 22.00 -5.08
C THR A 118 -36.87 21.67 -3.65
N PHE A 119 -36.72 20.42 -3.21
CA PHE A 119 -37.02 20.04 -1.83
C PHE A 119 -35.97 20.60 -0.88
N LEU A 120 -34.69 20.46 -1.24
CA LEU A 120 -33.59 21.01 -0.47
C LEU A 120 -33.66 22.54 -0.39
N MET A 121 -34.08 23.19 -1.47
CA MET A 121 -34.34 24.64 -1.48
C MET A 121 -35.43 25.00 -0.47
N ALA A 122 -36.53 24.25 -0.46
CA ALA A 122 -37.62 24.48 0.48
C ALA A 122 -37.19 24.24 1.95
N ARG A 123 -36.35 23.23 2.20
CA ARG A 123 -35.72 22.98 3.52
C ARG A 123 -34.81 24.13 3.94
N ALA A 124 -33.92 24.60 3.06
CA ALA A 124 -33.03 25.73 3.34
C ALA A 124 -33.82 27.00 3.71
N MET A 125 -34.92 27.25 3.01
CA MET A 125 -35.79 28.39 3.28
C MET A 125 -36.55 28.26 4.60
N ASP A 126 -36.92 27.04 4.99
CA ASP A 126 -37.50 26.78 6.32
C ASP A 126 -36.48 27.06 7.44
N GLU A 127 -35.26 26.54 7.32
CA GLU A 127 -34.17 26.80 8.29
C GLU A 127 -33.84 28.30 8.37
N LEU A 128 -33.84 29.02 7.24
CA LEU A 128 -33.66 30.49 7.23
C LEU A 128 -34.78 31.22 7.97
N ALA A 129 -36.03 30.80 7.77
CA ALA A 129 -37.17 31.39 8.46
C ALA A 129 -37.09 31.17 9.98
N GLN A 130 -36.70 29.97 10.42
CA GLN A 130 -36.47 29.67 11.83
C GLN A 130 -35.34 30.52 12.41
N ALA A 131 -34.23 30.68 11.69
CA ALA A 131 -33.12 31.53 12.10
C ALA A 131 -33.54 33.02 12.23
N TYR A 132 -34.38 33.53 11.32
CA TYR A 132 -34.94 34.89 11.44
C TYR A 132 -35.78 35.06 12.71
N ILE A 133 -36.55 34.05 13.09
CA ILE A 133 -37.37 34.11 14.29
C ILE A 133 -36.50 34.17 15.55
N LYS A 134 -35.42 33.38 15.63
CA LYS A 134 -34.48 33.47 16.75
C LYS A 134 -33.81 34.83 16.87
N GLN A 135 -33.68 35.55 15.77
CA GLN A 135 -33.16 36.92 15.74
C GLN A 135 -34.26 37.98 16.01
N GLY A 136 -35.50 37.56 16.22
CA GLY A 136 -36.66 38.44 16.44
C GLY A 136 -37.26 39.04 15.16
N ASP A 137 -36.77 38.70 13.97
CA ASP A 137 -37.23 39.22 12.69
C ASP A 137 -38.39 38.38 12.11
N THR A 138 -39.54 38.49 12.76
CA THR A 138 -40.75 37.73 12.40
C THR A 138 -41.30 38.08 11.01
N LEU A 139 -41.07 39.31 10.53
CA LEU A 139 -41.53 39.75 9.20
C LEU A 139 -40.76 39.06 8.08
N ARG A 140 -39.42 38.98 8.19
CA ARG A 140 -38.60 38.25 7.21
C ARG A 140 -38.86 36.76 7.27
N ALA A 141 -39.03 36.19 8.46
CA ALA A 141 -39.42 34.78 8.63
C ALA A 141 -40.71 34.46 7.86
N ARG A 142 -41.78 35.23 8.09
CA ARG A 142 -43.07 35.07 7.38
C ARG A 142 -42.90 35.19 5.86
N SER A 143 -42.17 36.21 5.41
CA SER A 143 -41.95 36.41 3.97
C SER A 143 -41.21 35.23 3.32
N THR A 144 -40.34 34.56 4.09
CA THR A 144 -39.55 33.42 3.63
C THR A 144 -40.41 32.16 3.56
N TRP A 145 -41.18 31.87 4.61
CA TRP A 145 -42.15 30.77 4.58
C TRP A 145 -43.19 30.92 3.48
N LEU A 146 -43.70 32.13 3.21
CA LEU A 146 -44.61 32.37 2.09
C LEU A 146 -44.02 31.99 0.72
N LYS A 147 -42.70 32.18 0.54
CA LYS A 147 -42.01 31.72 -0.66
C LYS A 147 -41.87 30.20 -0.65
N THR A 148 -41.57 29.57 0.50
CA THR A 148 -41.54 28.11 0.65
C THR A 148 -42.89 27.46 0.32
N PHE A 149 -44.01 28.06 0.75
CA PHE A 149 -45.37 27.58 0.43
C PHE A 149 -45.65 27.52 -1.07
N ARG A 150 -45.06 28.43 -1.87
CA ARG A 150 -45.20 28.42 -3.33
C ARG A 150 -44.46 27.26 -4.00
N LEU A 151 -43.50 26.66 -3.32
CA LEU A 151 -42.75 25.50 -3.80
C LEU A 151 -43.48 24.18 -3.51
N LEU A 152 -44.39 24.13 -2.53
CA LEU A 152 -45.09 22.90 -2.14
C LEU A 152 -45.77 22.15 -3.30
N PRO A 153 -46.44 22.81 -4.27
CA PRO A 153 -47.07 22.11 -5.39
C PRO A 153 -46.09 21.37 -6.32
N SER A 154 -44.79 21.71 -6.25
CA SER A 154 -43.73 21.07 -7.03
C SER A 154 -43.03 19.93 -6.31
N LEU A 155 -43.39 19.67 -5.05
CA LEU A 155 -42.84 18.60 -4.22
C LEU A 155 -43.77 17.38 -4.23
N ASP A 156 -43.22 16.20 -3.94
CA ASP A 156 -44.03 15.04 -3.65
C ASP A 156 -44.78 15.19 -2.32
N ASP A 157 -45.87 14.44 -2.16
CA ASP A 157 -46.78 14.56 -1.01
C ASP A 157 -46.07 14.35 0.34
N ILE A 158 -45.02 13.52 0.39
CA ILE A 158 -44.28 13.22 1.63
C ILE A 158 -43.40 14.42 1.99
N SER A 159 -42.63 14.91 1.03
CA SER A 159 -41.78 16.10 1.18
C SER A 159 -42.59 17.34 1.55
N ALA A 160 -43.74 17.55 0.89
CA ALA A 160 -44.65 18.66 1.19
C ALA A 160 -45.23 18.55 2.61
N ALA A 161 -45.65 17.35 3.03
CA ALA A 161 -46.17 17.13 4.36
C ALA A 161 -45.12 17.40 5.46
N TYR A 162 -43.90 16.91 5.25
CA TYR A 162 -42.78 17.12 6.17
C TYR A 162 -42.49 18.61 6.39
N LEU A 163 -42.39 19.38 5.30
CA LEU A 163 -42.16 20.84 5.38
C LEU A 163 -43.30 21.57 6.08
N VAL A 164 -44.55 21.23 5.80
CA VAL A 164 -45.72 21.85 6.45
C VAL A 164 -45.74 21.53 7.95
N MET A 165 -45.34 20.33 8.35
CA MET A 165 -45.20 19.97 9.76
C MET A 165 -44.09 20.76 10.46
N SER A 166 -42.93 20.92 9.82
CA SER A 166 -41.82 21.73 10.35
C SER A 166 -42.25 23.18 10.59
N MET A 167 -42.87 23.80 9.58
CA MET A 167 -43.39 25.17 9.67
C MET A 167 -44.51 25.32 10.72
N GLY A 168 -45.33 24.28 10.92
CA GLY A 168 -46.45 24.26 11.87
C GLY A 168 -46.05 24.01 13.33
N ALA A 169 -44.85 23.44 13.57
CA ALA A 169 -44.37 23.11 14.92
C ALA A 169 -43.89 24.34 15.72
N TYR A 170 -43.72 25.50 15.08
CA TYR A 170 -43.28 26.71 15.76
C TYR A 170 -44.40 27.36 16.60
N LYS A 171 -44.50 26.93 17.86
CA LYS A 171 -45.30 27.57 18.92
C LYS A 171 -44.41 28.53 19.73
N GLY A 172 -44.59 29.84 19.53
CA GLY A 172 -44.35 30.83 20.58
C GLY A 172 -43.29 31.89 20.29
N GLY A 173 -43.63 33.15 20.59
CA GLY A 173 -42.63 34.15 20.94
C GLY A 173 -42.79 35.61 20.47
N ALA A 174 -44.00 36.18 20.34
CA ALA A 174 -44.22 37.63 20.57
C ALA A 174 -45.72 37.96 20.60
N PRO A 175 -46.27 38.69 21.59
CA PRO A 175 -47.64 39.19 21.55
C PRO A 175 -47.91 40.15 20.38
N GLU A 176 -46.86 40.69 19.75
CA GLU A 176 -46.94 41.52 18.53
C GLU A 176 -47.09 40.70 17.24
N SER A 177 -46.89 39.37 17.27
CA SER A 177 -47.21 38.49 16.14
C SER A 177 -48.72 38.25 15.97
N ARG A 178 -49.56 38.80 16.88
CA ARG A 178 -51.03 38.85 16.73
C ARG A 178 -51.49 39.79 15.60
N GLY A 179 -50.64 40.72 15.16
CA GLY A 179 -50.98 41.69 14.11
C GLY A 179 -50.82 41.18 12.68
N VAL A 180 -50.49 39.91 12.49
CA VAL A 180 -50.03 39.37 11.22
C VAL A 180 -51.00 38.29 10.74
N ASN A 181 -52.30 38.62 10.82
CA ASN A 181 -53.37 37.96 10.08
C ASN A 181 -52.99 37.96 8.60
N ILE A 182 -52.59 36.81 8.05
CA ILE A 182 -52.90 36.56 6.65
C ILE A 182 -54.36 36.17 6.69
N GLU A 183 -55.25 37.02 6.19
CA GLU A 183 -56.58 36.59 5.77
C GLU A 183 -56.40 35.51 4.70
N VAL A 184 -56.31 34.27 5.17
CA VAL A 184 -56.74 33.11 4.43
C VAL A 184 -57.91 32.58 5.24
N GLU A 185 -59.09 32.54 4.64
CA GLU A 185 -60.35 32.17 5.30
C GLU A 185 -60.17 30.99 6.27
N GLY A 186 -60.23 31.30 7.58
CA GLY A 186 -60.17 30.33 8.67
C GLY A 186 -58.96 30.45 9.61
N GLY A 187 -59.00 31.43 10.52
CA GLY A 187 -58.51 31.34 11.91
C GLY A 187 -56.99 31.19 12.21
N PRO A 188 -56.48 31.75 13.32
CA PRO A 188 -55.06 31.82 13.63
C PRO A 188 -54.58 30.70 14.58
N ASP A 189 -54.83 29.43 14.27
CA ASP A 189 -54.38 28.30 15.11
C ASP A 189 -53.38 27.39 14.38
N SER A 190 -52.31 26.98 15.08
CA SER A 190 -51.29 26.02 14.59
C SER A 190 -51.90 24.70 14.10
N ASP A 191 -53.09 24.39 14.63
CA ASP A 191 -53.90 23.24 14.24
C ASP A 191 -54.35 23.34 12.79
N VAL A 192 -54.57 24.54 12.23
CA VAL A 192 -54.98 24.74 10.83
C VAL A 192 -53.86 24.36 9.85
N TYR A 193 -52.59 24.52 10.23
CA TYR A 193 -51.45 24.16 9.38
C TYR A 193 -51.09 22.67 9.49
N GLN A 194 -51.15 22.09 10.69
CA GLN A 194 -51.11 20.63 10.86
C GLN A 194 -52.29 19.95 10.14
N GLU A 195 -53.50 20.51 10.26
CA GLU A 195 -54.67 20.00 9.56
C GLU A 195 -54.59 20.25 8.05
N ARG A 196 -53.98 21.34 7.57
CA ARG A 196 -53.74 21.55 6.14
C ARG A 196 -52.68 20.62 5.55
N GLY A 197 -51.64 20.26 6.29
CA GLY A 197 -50.73 19.17 5.93
C GLY A 197 -51.50 17.85 5.80
N ALA A 198 -52.33 17.53 6.80
CA ALA A 198 -53.23 16.38 6.78
C ALA A 198 -54.35 16.48 5.71
N VAL A 199 -54.73 17.69 5.26
CA VAL A 199 -55.73 17.94 4.22
C VAL A 199 -55.11 17.95 2.83
N HIS A 200 -53.85 18.34 2.65
CA HIS A 200 -53.11 18.15 1.40
C HIS A 200 -52.94 16.65 1.11
N ILE A 201 -52.61 15.88 2.15
CA ILE A 201 -52.62 14.40 2.13
C ILE A 201 -54.02 13.84 1.81
N ARG A 202 -55.11 14.52 2.22
CA ARG A 202 -56.50 14.13 1.88
C ARG A 202 -56.98 14.62 0.51
N LYS A 203 -56.48 15.74 0.00
CA LYS A 203 -56.93 16.41 -1.25
C LYS A 203 -56.16 15.93 -2.50
N GLY A 204 -55.01 15.27 -2.35
CA GLY A 204 -54.34 14.49 -3.41
C GLY A 204 -55.10 13.20 -3.75
N GLY A 205 -56.36 13.35 -4.17
CA GLY A 205 -57.39 12.33 -4.17
C GLY A 205 -56.95 10.93 -4.59
N ARG A 206 -57.12 9.98 -3.66
CA ARG A 206 -57.70 8.67 -3.93
C ARG A 206 -58.26 8.11 -2.62
N SER A 207 -59.59 8.05 -2.53
CA SER A 207 -60.35 7.20 -1.60
C SER A 207 -59.95 5.72 -1.64
N HIS A 208 -59.04 5.34 -2.54
CA HIS A 208 -58.35 4.06 -2.61
C HIS A 208 -57.16 3.91 -1.64
N LEU A 209 -56.76 4.97 -0.92
CA LEU A 209 -55.71 4.91 0.10
C LEU A 209 -56.27 4.44 1.44
N ALA A 210 -57.52 4.73 1.82
CA ALA A 210 -58.08 4.09 3.02
C ALA A 210 -58.14 2.55 2.89
N SER A 211 -58.36 2.01 1.68
CA SER A 211 -58.27 0.58 1.40
C SER A 211 -56.82 0.09 1.14
N GLY A 212 -55.96 0.91 0.52
CA GLY A 212 -54.54 0.61 0.32
C GLY A 212 -53.68 0.67 1.60
N TRP A 213 -54.09 1.45 2.60
CA TRP A 213 -53.41 1.57 3.89
C TRP A 213 -53.80 0.43 4.84
N VAL A 214 -55.02 -0.11 4.72
CA VAL A 214 -55.39 -1.40 5.31
C VAL A 214 -54.68 -2.56 4.58
N GLY A 215 -54.51 -2.48 3.25
CA GLY A 215 -53.75 -3.46 2.46
C GLY A 215 -52.23 -3.44 2.71
N GLY A 216 -51.66 -2.29 3.08
CA GLY A 216 -50.24 -2.14 3.43
C GLY A 216 -49.83 -2.85 4.73
N PHE A 217 -50.78 -3.30 5.55
CA PHE A 217 -50.52 -4.19 6.69
C PHE A 217 -50.14 -5.61 6.26
N HIS A 218 -50.32 -5.98 4.98
CA HIS A 218 -49.95 -7.27 4.42
C HIS A 218 -48.60 -7.27 3.68
N SER A 219 -47.89 -6.15 3.57
CA SER A 219 -46.54 -6.15 3.01
C SER A 219 -45.51 -6.57 4.06
N ASN A 220 -44.58 -7.45 3.66
CA ASN A 220 -43.53 -8.01 4.53
C ASN A 220 -42.42 -7.01 4.91
N ASP A 221 -42.55 -5.74 4.55
CA ASP A 221 -41.52 -4.73 4.74
C ASP A 221 -41.73 -3.94 6.04
N SER A 222 -40.99 -4.36 7.07
CA SER A 222 -41.10 -3.87 8.44
C SER A 222 -40.73 -2.39 8.65
N SER A 223 -39.95 -1.80 7.74
CA SER A 223 -39.56 -0.37 7.81
C SER A 223 -40.72 0.54 7.39
N HIS A 224 -41.47 0.13 6.36
CA HIS A 224 -42.63 0.89 5.87
C HIS A 224 -43.84 0.89 6.81
N GLN A 225 -43.92 -0.07 7.73
CA GLN A 225 -44.98 -0.14 8.73
C GLN A 225 -44.70 0.76 9.94
N THR A 226 -43.44 0.92 10.33
CA THR A 226 -43.03 1.68 11.54
C THR A 226 -43.16 3.19 11.36
N ASP A 227 -42.86 3.72 10.17
CA ASP A 227 -42.99 5.16 9.89
C ASP A 227 -44.45 5.65 9.87
N LYS A 228 -45.40 4.75 9.61
CA LYS A 228 -46.83 5.09 9.45
C LYS A 228 -47.62 5.05 10.76
N LEU A 229 -47.10 4.34 11.77
CA LEU A 229 -47.82 4.02 13.00
C LEU A 229 -48.03 5.21 13.97
N PRO A 230 -47.06 6.14 14.17
CA PRO A 230 -47.25 7.32 15.02
C PRO A 230 -48.31 8.29 14.47
N VAL A 231 -48.39 8.41 13.14
CA VAL A 231 -49.35 9.25 12.43
C VAL A 231 -50.77 8.69 12.53
N ILE A 232 -50.92 7.35 12.51
CA ILE A 232 -52.22 6.70 12.70
C ILE A 232 -52.66 6.78 14.17
N LEU A 233 -51.75 6.60 15.13
CA LEU A 233 -52.06 6.69 16.56
C LEU A 233 -52.60 8.09 16.95
N THR A 234 -51.99 9.14 16.41
CA THR A 234 -52.43 10.53 16.59
C THR A 234 -53.77 10.83 15.92
N LEU A 235 -54.07 10.21 14.78
CA LEU A 235 -55.38 10.30 14.11
C LEU A 235 -56.51 9.60 14.89
N TYR A 236 -56.25 8.43 15.48
CA TYR A 236 -57.25 7.72 16.29
C TYR A 236 -57.47 8.36 17.66
N GLN A 237 -56.43 8.92 18.27
CA GLN A 237 -56.55 9.71 19.51
C GLN A 237 -57.47 10.93 19.32
N LYS A 238 -57.42 11.60 18.15
CA LYS A 238 -58.33 12.71 17.80
C LYS A 238 -59.78 12.28 17.51
N ARG A 239 -60.06 11.00 17.28
CA ARG A 239 -61.42 10.45 17.04
C ARG A 239 -62.15 9.97 18.30
N HIS A 240 -61.54 10.08 19.49
CA HIS A 240 -62.08 9.58 20.77
C HIS A 240 -62.44 8.07 20.80
N ASP A 241 -61.79 7.24 19.99
CA ASP A 241 -61.99 5.79 19.98
C ASP A 241 -60.89 5.07 20.78
N GLY A 242 -61.07 5.01 22.10
CA GLY A 242 -60.01 4.59 23.05
C GLY A 242 -59.57 3.12 22.93
N SER A 243 -60.44 2.21 22.49
CA SER A 243 -60.13 0.79 22.34
C SER A 243 -59.21 0.51 21.14
N SER A 244 -59.44 1.20 20.03
CA SER A 244 -58.62 1.13 18.82
C SER A 244 -57.21 1.71 19.03
N VAL A 245 -57.08 2.77 19.83
CA VAL A 245 -55.79 3.38 20.20
C VAL A 245 -54.94 2.43 21.04
N LEU A 246 -55.54 1.79 22.05
CA LEU A 246 -54.82 0.88 22.94
C LEU A 246 -54.30 -0.35 22.18
N ALA A 247 -55.16 -0.98 21.38
CA ALA A 247 -54.81 -2.15 20.56
C ALA A 247 -53.72 -1.84 19.51
N LEU A 248 -53.70 -0.61 18.98
CA LEU A 248 -52.65 -0.17 18.06
C LEU A 248 -51.33 0.09 18.79
N SER A 249 -51.38 0.73 19.97
CA SER A 249 -50.18 1.02 20.78
C SER A 249 -49.45 -0.25 21.24
N GLU A 250 -50.18 -1.30 21.61
CA GLU A 250 -49.58 -2.60 21.98
C GLU A 250 -48.90 -3.26 20.78
N ARG A 251 -49.50 -3.20 19.59
CA ARG A 251 -48.89 -3.72 18.37
C ARG A 251 -47.63 -2.95 17.96
N ILE A 252 -47.62 -1.62 18.13
CA ILE A 252 -46.43 -0.78 17.92
C ILE A 252 -45.31 -1.22 18.86
N HIS A 253 -45.63 -1.39 20.14
CA HIS A 253 -44.66 -1.82 21.14
C HIS A 253 -44.07 -3.21 20.80
N GLU A 254 -44.92 -4.16 20.40
CA GLU A 254 -44.48 -5.51 20.05
C GLU A 254 -43.65 -5.55 18.75
N GLN A 255 -44.01 -4.72 17.76
CA GLN A 255 -43.26 -4.60 16.51
C GLN A 255 -41.90 -3.95 16.73
N ASN A 256 -41.82 -2.87 17.51
CA ASN A 256 -40.56 -2.24 17.89
C ASN A 256 -39.65 -3.23 18.65
N LYS A 257 -40.21 -4.05 19.54
CA LYS A 257 -39.47 -5.11 20.23
C LYS A 257 -38.92 -6.18 19.28
N ARG A 258 -39.64 -6.52 18.21
CA ARG A 258 -39.17 -7.45 17.16
C ARG A 258 -38.06 -6.81 16.31
N MET A 259 -38.21 -5.53 15.95
CA MET A 259 -37.22 -4.79 15.17
C MET A 259 -35.90 -4.61 15.92
N ALA A 260 -35.94 -4.31 17.22
CA ALA A 260 -34.75 -4.23 18.06
C ALA A 260 -33.97 -5.56 18.10
N LYS A 261 -34.68 -6.70 18.11
CA LYS A 261 -34.03 -8.03 18.04
C LYS A 261 -33.41 -8.30 16.67
N VAL A 262 -34.08 -7.87 15.59
CA VAL A 262 -33.56 -8.04 14.22
C VAL A 262 -32.33 -7.18 13.99
N SER A 263 -32.34 -5.91 14.41
CA SER A 263 -31.17 -5.02 14.29
C SER A 263 -29.98 -5.53 15.10
N GLN A 264 -30.21 -6.00 16.32
CA GLN A 264 -29.17 -6.61 17.16
C GLN A 264 -28.59 -7.88 16.52
N SER A 265 -29.42 -8.72 15.89
CA SER A 265 -28.97 -9.91 15.16
C SER A 265 -28.12 -9.56 13.95
N GLN A 266 -28.51 -8.54 13.17
CA GLN A 266 -27.71 -8.09 12.02
C GLN A 266 -26.38 -7.48 12.46
N TYR A 267 -26.37 -6.69 13.53
CA TYR A 267 -25.14 -6.13 14.11
C TYR A 267 -24.16 -7.24 14.53
N LEU A 268 -24.64 -8.28 15.22
CA LEU A 268 -23.81 -9.42 15.62
C LEU A 268 -23.24 -10.17 14.42
N LYS A 269 -24.02 -10.38 13.34
CA LYS A 269 -23.54 -11.03 12.11
C LYS A 269 -22.40 -10.24 11.46
N VAL A 270 -22.57 -8.93 11.28
CA VAL A 270 -21.53 -8.06 10.71
C VAL A 270 -20.27 -8.10 11.57
N TRP A 271 -20.42 -8.03 12.89
CA TRP A 271 -19.29 -8.04 13.81
C TRP A 271 -18.54 -9.39 13.83
N THR A 272 -19.26 -10.52 13.77
CA THR A 272 -18.63 -11.84 13.64
C THR A 272 -17.88 -12.00 12.31
N TRP A 273 -18.45 -11.52 11.20
CA TRP A 273 -17.78 -11.55 9.89
C TRP A 273 -16.50 -10.71 9.91
N LEU A 274 -16.54 -9.50 10.49
CA LEU A 274 -15.38 -8.62 10.59
C LEU A 274 -14.25 -9.25 11.42
N LYS A 275 -14.59 -9.95 12.52
CA LYS A 275 -13.61 -10.73 13.29
C LYS A 275 -12.95 -11.84 12.48
N TRP A 276 -13.72 -12.57 11.67
CA TRP A 276 -13.18 -13.60 10.79
C TRP A 276 -12.23 -13.04 9.74
N VAL A 277 -12.58 -11.89 9.14
CA VAL A 277 -11.70 -11.21 8.16
C VAL A 277 -10.39 -10.78 8.80
N ILE A 278 -10.43 -10.19 10.00
CA ILE A 278 -9.21 -9.81 10.74
C ILE A 278 -8.38 -11.05 11.12
N LEU A 279 -9.02 -12.12 11.60
CA LEU A 279 -8.31 -13.34 11.98
C LEU A 279 -7.64 -14.00 10.77
N LEU A 280 -8.29 -13.98 9.61
CA LEU A 280 -7.78 -14.56 8.36
C LEU A 280 -6.64 -13.72 7.77
N SER A 281 -6.69 -12.38 7.89
CA SER A 281 -5.59 -11.51 7.47
C SER A 281 -4.35 -11.69 8.35
N VAL A 282 -4.52 -11.82 9.67
CA VAL A 282 -3.42 -12.12 10.61
C VAL A 282 -2.83 -13.50 10.30
N LEU A 283 -3.66 -14.52 10.05
CA LEU A 283 -3.18 -15.85 9.69
C LEU A 283 -2.36 -15.82 8.39
N ALA A 284 -2.83 -15.11 7.36
CA ALA A 284 -2.10 -14.94 6.10
C ALA A 284 -0.75 -14.24 6.30
N ALA A 285 -0.70 -13.19 7.14
CA ALA A 285 0.55 -12.49 7.47
C ALA A 285 1.54 -13.42 8.22
N VAL A 286 1.06 -14.22 9.17
CA VAL A 286 1.89 -15.20 9.89
C VAL A 286 2.43 -16.27 8.93
N CYS A 287 1.58 -16.82 8.05
CA CYS A 287 2.00 -17.78 7.02
C CYS A 287 3.06 -17.19 6.09
N TYR A 288 2.90 -15.93 5.66
CA TYR A 288 3.89 -15.22 4.86
C TYR A 288 5.22 -15.06 5.59
N LEU A 289 5.20 -14.65 6.86
CA LEU A 289 6.40 -14.50 7.68
C LEU A 289 7.12 -15.85 7.91
N LEU A 290 6.38 -16.93 8.13
CA LEU A 290 6.94 -18.28 8.27
C LEU A 290 7.56 -18.78 6.96
N HIS A 291 6.89 -18.56 5.83
CA HIS A 291 7.41 -18.89 4.51
C HIS A 291 8.68 -18.10 4.18
N HIS A 292 8.70 -16.80 4.48
CA HIS A 292 9.88 -15.96 4.33
C HIS A 292 11.04 -16.45 5.22
N ARG A 293 10.78 -16.80 6.48
CA ARG A 293 11.80 -17.38 7.38
C ARG A 293 12.34 -18.72 6.87
N TYR A 294 11.47 -19.58 6.34
CA TYR A 294 11.89 -20.87 5.78
C TYR A 294 12.78 -20.70 4.54
N THR A 295 12.36 -19.84 3.61
CA THR A 295 13.12 -19.56 2.39
C THR A 295 14.48 -18.94 2.70
N VAL A 296 14.55 -17.92 3.57
CA VAL A 296 15.83 -17.32 4.01
C VAL A 296 16.77 -18.35 4.63
N ARG A 297 16.25 -19.27 5.47
CA ARG A 297 17.07 -20.35 6.05
C ARG A 297 17.62 -21.30 4.98
N ALA A 298 16.81 -21.63 3.97
CA ALA A 298 17.26 -22.46 2.86
C ALA A 298 18.35 -21.78 2.01
N TYR A 299 18.20 -20.49 1.73
CA TYR A 299 19.21 -19.69 1.03
C TYR A 299 20.51 -19.56 1.83
N MET A 300 20.43 -19.31 3.15
CA MET A 300 21.59 -19.26 4.05
C MET A 300 22.37 -20.57 4.06
N LYS A 301 21.69 -21.73 4.09
CA LYS A 301 22.37 -23.04 4.02
C LYS A 301 23.14 -23.21 2.71
N ARG A 302 22.53 -22.86 1.57
CA ARG A 302 23.20 -22.94 0.25
C ARG A 302 24.41 -22.00 0.16
N LEU A 303 24.27 -20.79 0.69
CA LEU A 303 25.37 -19.81 0.71
C LEU A 303 26.52 -20.28 1.62
N HIS A 304 26.19 -20.84 2.79
CA HIS A 304 27.20 -21.38 3.69
C HIS A 304 27.94 -22.57 3.07
N GLN A 305 27.23 -23.49 2.44
CA GLN A 305 27.84 -24.63 1.75
C GLN A 305 28.75 -24.17 0.61
N ALA A 306 28.30 -23.23 -0.22
CA ALA A 306 29.13 -22.65 -1.28
C ALA A 306 30.39 -21.96 -0.72
N ASN A 307 30.26 -21.18 0.37
CA ASN A 307 31.41 -20.56 1.03
C ASN A 307 32.39 -21.59 1.60
N VAL A 308 31.90 -22.67 2.22
CA VAL A 308 32.77 -23.75 2.74
C VAL A 308 33.50 -24.44 1.58
N THR A 309 32.81 -24.74 0.48
CA THR A 309 33.45 -25.31 -0.72
C THR A 309 34.51 -24.37 -1.28
N HIS A 310 34.18 -23.10 -1.53
CA HIS A 310 35.13 -22.13 -2.07
C HIS A 310 36.33 -21.87 -1.15
N THR A 311 36.13 -21.78 0.17
CA THR A 311 37.25 -21.63 1.12
C THR A 311 38.17 -22.84 1.11
N SER A 312 37.62 -24.06 0.99
CA SER A 312 38.41 -25.28 0.84
C SER A 312 39.18 -25.35 -0.49
N GLU A 313 38.58 -24.88 -1.59
CA GLU A 313 39.21 -24.79 -2.92
C GLU A 313 40.33 -23.75 -2.95
N VAL A 314 40.11 -22.58 -2.34
CA VAL A 314 41.15 -21.56 -2.21
C VAL A 314 42.32 -22.09 -1.38
N ALA A 315 42.05 -22.79 -0.28
CA ALA A 315 43.09 -23.38 0.54
C ALA A 315 43.87 -24.49 -0.20
N SER A 316 43.21 -25.33 -1.00
CA SER A 316 43.90 -26.36 -1.80
C SER A 316 44.76 -25.74 -2.89
N LEU A 317 44.24 -24.74 -3.62
CA LEU A 317 45.01 -24.00 -4.64
C LEU A 317 46.22 -23.29 -4.04
N GLN A 318 46.09 -22.68 -2.86
CA GLN A 318 47.22 -22.06 -2.16
C GLN A 318 48.29 -23.09 -1.79
N ARG A 319 47.89 -24.30 -1.33
CA ARG A 319 48.84 -25.39 -1.09
C ARG A 319 49.54 -25.83 -2.38
N ASP A 320 48.80 -25.97 -3.47
CA ASP A 320 49.36 -26.37 -4.76
C ASP A 320 50.36 -25.35 -5.30
N ILE A 321 50.05 -24.06 -5.19
CA ILE A 321 51.00 -22.99 -5.54
C ILE A 321 52.25 -23.08 -4.66
N SER A 322 52.09 -23.29 -3.36
CA SER A 322 53.21 -23.42 -2.43
C SER A 322 54.10 -24.63 -2.74
N ASN A 323 53.49 -25.77 -3.10
CA ASN A 323 54.19 -27.00 -3.45
C ASN A 323 54.93 -26.82 -4.77
N ARG A 324 54.28 -26.26 -5.80
CA ARG A 324 54.92 -25.94 -7.08
C ARG A 324 56.10 -24.99 -6.91
N ARG A 325 55.97 -23.97 -6.04
CA ARG A 325 57.07 -23.05 -5.74
C ARG A 325 58.23 -23.75 -5.02
N LYS A 326 57.95 -24.63 -4.07
CA LYS A 326 58.97 -25.44 -3.40
C LYS A 326 59.67 -26.38 -4.39
N ASP A 327 58.93 -27.02 -5.28
CA ASP A 327 59.49 -27.91 -6.30
C ASP A 327 60.36 -27.15 -7.31
N ALA A 328 59.90 -25.99 -7.79
CA ALA A 328 60.69 -25.12 -8.66
C ALA A 328 61.98 -24.67 -7.97
N ASN A 329 61.90 -24.18 -6.72
CA ASN A 329 63.08 -23.80 -5.94
C ASN A 329 64.05 -24.98 -5.74
N ARG A 330 63.53 -26.19 -5.50
CA ARG A 330 64.35 -27.40 -5.37
C ARG A 330 65.06 -27.74 -6.68
N ARG A 331 64.38 -27.63 -7.82
CA ARG A 331 64.97 -27.87 -9.16
C ARG A 331 66.06 -26.85 -9.48
N ILE A 332 65.80 -25.56 -9.23
CA ILE A 332 66.77 -24.48 -9.43
C ILE A 332 67.98 -24.68 -8.51
N GLY A 333 67.76 -25.00 -7.23
CA GLY A 333 68.84 -25.28 -6.26
C GLY A 333 69.72 -26.45 -6.71
N ARG A 334 69.11 -27.57 -7.11
CA ARG A 334 69.85 -28.72 -7.67
C ARG A 334 70.57 -28.37 -8.97
N GLY A 335 69.95 -27.57 -9.83
CA GLY A 335 70.56 -27.08 -11.06
C GLY A 335 71.81 -26.25 -10.79
N ARG A 336 71.77 -25.40 -9.76
CA ARG A 336 72.93 -24.65 -9.27
C ARG A 336 74.04 -25.56 -8.78
N GLU A 337 73.74 -26.56 -7.95
CA GLU A 337 74.73 -27.53 -7.46
C GLU A 337 75.43 -28.25 -8.62
N LEU A 338 74.67 -28.66 -9.65
CA LEU A 338 75.22 -29.30 -10.85
C LEU A 338 76.06 -28.33 -11.68
N TYR A 339 75.64 -27.07 -11.79
CA TYR A 339 76.40 -26.04 -12.50
C TYR A 339 77.73 -25.75 -11.81
N ASP A 340 77.72 -25.60 -10.48
CA ASP A 340 78.92 -25.37 -9.68
C ASP A 340 79.87 -26.58 -9.73
N ALA A 341 79.34 -27.81 -9.73
CA ALA A 341 80.13 -29.04 -9.93
C ALA A 341 80.76 -29.08 -11.34
N ALA A 342 80.01 -28.71 -12.37
CA ALA A 342 80.53 -28.61 -13.74
C ALA A 342 81.65 -27.56 -13.84
N LEU A 343 81.51 -26.41 -13.17
CA LEU A 343 82.56 -25.39 -13.10
C LEU A 343 83.86 -25.97 -12.52
N ARG A 344 83.76 -26.72 -11.41
CA ARG A 344 84.90 -27.39 -10.76
C ARG A 344 85.48 -28.58 -11.54
N GLY A 345 84.82 -29.00 -12.63
CA GLY A 345 85.24 -30.17 -13.42
C GLY A 345 84.89 -31.51 -12.77
N GLU A 346 83.97 -31.50 -11.82
CA GLU A 346 83.51 -32.71 -11.12
C GLU A 346 82.53 -33.51 -11.98
N LYS A 347 82.41 -34.81 -11.66
CA LYS A 347 81.44 -35.70 -12.28
C LYS A 347 80.00 -35.27 -11.95
N LEU A 348 79.17 -35.10 -12.99
CA LEU A 348 77.77 -34.72 -12.81
C LEU A 348 76.86 -35.92 -12.54
N ASN A 349 76.04 -35.79 -11.50
CA ASN A 349 74.94 -36.72 -11.27
C ASN A 349 73.67 -36.29 -12.03
N LEU A 350 73.60 -36.69 -13.30
CA LEU A 350 72.50 -36.35 -14.22
C LEU A 350 71.26 -37.26 -14.11
N GLN A 351 71.21 -38.17 -13.14
CA GLN A 351 70.02 -39.01 -12.90
C GLN A 351 68.82 -38.18 -12.41
N ASN A 352 67.59 -38.70 -12.50
CA ASN A 352 66.37 -38.06 -11.97
C ASN A 352 66.19 -36.60 -12.43
N ASP A 353 66.06 -36.35 -13.74
CA ASP A 353 65.90 -35.01 -14.33
C ASP A 353 67.06 -34.02 -14.08
N GLY A 354 68.26 -34.51 -13.73
CA GLY A 354 69.42 -33.66 -13.45
C GLY A 354 69.79 -32.74 -14.63
N GLU A 355 69.70 -33.22 -15.86
CA GLU A 355 69.90 -32.39 -17.06
C GLU A 355 68.91 -31.23 -17.14
N LYS A 356 67.63 -31.51 -16.88
CA LYS A 356 66.59 -30.48 -16.92
C LYS A 356 66.81 -29.44 -15.82
N CYS A 357 67.19 -29.87 -14.62
CA CYS A 357 67.50 -28.96 -13.52
C CYS A 357 68.68 -28.04 -13.87
N LEU A 358 69.75 -28.59 -14.46
CA LEU A 358 70.91 -27.82 -14.91
C LEU A 358 70.52 -26.79 -15.99
N ILE A 359 69.74 -27.21 -16.99
CA ILE A 359 69.27 -26.33 -18.06
C ILE A 359 68.35 -25.24 -17.51
N GLU A 360 67.42 -25.59 -16.61
CA GLU A 360 66.49 -24.65 -15.99
C GLU A 360 67.25 -23.58 -15.19
N PHE A 361 68.23 -23.99 -14.38
CA PHE A 361 69.13 -23.04 -13.69
C PHE A 361 69.91 -22.17 -14.66
N PHE A 362 70.56 -22.77 -15.68
CA PHE A 362 71.34 -22.03 -16.67
C PHE A 362 70.49 -21.01 -17.44
N SER A 363 69.25 -21.37 -17.79
CA SER A 363 68.33 -20.47 -18.50
C SER A 363 67.94 -19.24 -17.68
N ILE A 364 67.99 -19.33 -16.35
CA ILE A 364 67.71 -18.22 -15.44
C ILE A 364 68.99 -17.40 -15.18
N ALA A 365 70.11 -18.08 -14.94
CA ALA A 365 71.38 -17.43 -14.61
C ALA A 365 72.04 -16.74 -15.83
N HIS A 366 71.91 -17.33 -17.01
CA HIS A 366 72.54 -16.90 -18.28
C HIS A 366 71.48 -16.71 -19.36
N TYR A 367 70.43 -15.95 -19.02
CA TYR A 367 69.25 -15.77 -19.87
C TYR A 367 69.59 -15.25 -21.28
N GLU A 368 70.48 -14.26 -21.39
CA GLU A 368 70.83 -13.64 -22.69
C GLU A 368 71.46 -14.66 -23.64
N THR A 369 72.44 -15.43 -23.15
CA THR A 369 73.08 -16.52 -23.91
C THR A 369 72.08 -17.60 -24.28
N PHE A 370 71.23 -17.99 -23.34
CA PHE A 370 70.23 -19.02 -23.57
C PHE A 370 69.16 -18.61 -24.60
N ASP A 371 68.70 -17.35 -24.57
CA ASP A 371 67.74 -16.80 -25.55
C ASP A 371 68.34 -16.78 -26.96
N VAL A 372 69.63 -16.41 -27.08
CA VAL A 372 70.36 -16.50 -28.35
C VAL A 372 70.39 -17.94 -28.87
N TRP A 373 70.62 -18.93 -28.00
CA TRP A 373 70.59 -20.34 -28.41
C TRP A 373 69.20 -20.80 -28.85
N MET A 374 68.14 -20.38 -28.17
CA MET A 374 66.76 -20.72 -28.55
C MET A 374 66.39 -20.17 -29.93
N LYS A 375 66.98 -19.03 -30.31
CA LYS A 375 66.87 -18.47 -31.67
C LYS A 375 67.73 -19.24 -32.67
N GLN A 376 68.99 -19.53 -32.33
CA GLN A 376 69.99 -20.12 -33.24
C GLN A 376 69.85 -21.63 -33.47
N TYR A 377 69.25 -22.39 -32.56
CA TYR A 377 69.15 -23.85 -32.68
C TYR A 377 67.70 -24.30 -32.87
N LYS A 378 67.49 -25.35 -33.68
CA LYS A 378 66.24 -26.11 -33.73
C LYS A 378 66.16 -27.03 -32.52
N SER A 379 64.95 -27.32 -32.03
CA SER A 379 64.64 -28.16 -30.84
C SER A 379 65.80 -29.05 -30.35
N LEU A 380 66.49 -28.57 -29.31
CA LEU A 380 67.59 -29.27 -28.67
C LEU A 380 67.06 -30.26 -27.63
N THR A 381 67.69 -31.43 -27.56
CA THR A 381 67.42 -32.37 -26.46
C THR A 381 68.15 -31.91 -25.19
N PRO A 382 67.72 -32.35 -23.99
CA PRO A 382 68.42 -32.00 -22.75
C PRO A 382 69.91 -32.32 -22.77
N ARG A 383 70.28 -33.53 -23.23
CA ARG A 383 71.69 -33.92 -23.40
C ARG A 383 72.49 -32.98 -24.32
N LEU A 384 71.93 -32.55 -25.45
CA LEU A 384 72.61 -31.64 -26.38
C LEU A 384 72.74 -30.24 -25.78
N THR A 385 71.74 -29.79 -25.03
CA THR A 385 71.77 -28.50 -24.32
C THR A 385 72.82 -28.52 -23.21
N THR A 386 72.94 -29.62 -22.46
CA THR A 386 74.02 -29.81 -21.47
C THR A 386 75.41 -29.73 -22.10
N ILE A 387 75.61 -30.33 -23.28
CA ILE A 387 76.88 -30.23 -24.02
C ILE A 387 77.14 -28.77 -24.42
N LEU A 388 76.13 -28.05 -24.90
CA LEU A 388 76.25 -26.64 -25.28
C LEU A 388 76.64 -25.77 -24.08
N ILE A 389 76.02 -26.01 -22.93
CA ILE A 389 76.37 -25.35 -21.66
C ILE A 389 77.84 -25.60 -21.31
N LEU A 390 78.32 -26.84 -21.38
CA LEU A 390 79.72 -27.14 -21.07
C LEU A 390 80.71 -26.49 -22.07
N GLN A 391 80.32 -26.36 -23.33
CA GLN A 391 81.12 -25.64 -24.34
C GLN A 391 81.20 -24.14 -24.04
N ASP A 392 80.08 -23.53 -23.64
CA ASP A 392 80.00 -22.12 -23.25
C ASP A 392 80.82 -21.82 -21.98
N MET A 393 80.86 -22.78 -21.05
CA MET A 393 81.72 -22.75 -19.86
C MET A 393 83.22 -22.94 -20.19
N GLY A 394 83.59 -23.11 -21.46
CA GLY A 394 84.97 -23.26 -21.90
C GLY A 394 85.59 -24.63 -21.63
N LYS A 395 84.79 -25.68 -21.36
CA LYS A 395 85.32 -27.02 -21.06
C LYS A 395 85.87 -27.69 -22.33
N SER A 396 87.06 -28.28 -22.20
CA SER A 396 87.70 -29.09 -23.24
C SER A 396 87.01 -30.44 -23.41
N ASP A 397 87.29 -31.13 -24.53
CA ASP A 397 86.67 -32.43 -24.84
C ASP A 397 87.00 -33.49 -23.77
N LYS A 398 88.23 -33.47 -23.25
CA LYS A 398 88.66 -34.35 -22.15
C LYS A 398 87.94 -34.04 -20.84
N GLU A 399 87.69 -32.77 -20.53
CA GLU A 399 86.91 -32.39 -19.36
C GLU A 399 85.44 -32.77 -19.53
N MET A 400 84.85 -32.59 -20.71
CA MET A 400 83.48 -33.03 -21.00
C MET A 400 83.31 -34.54 -20.86
N GLU A 401 84.30 -35.33 -21.30
CA GLU A 401 84.34 -36.78 -21.09
C GLU A 401 84.31 -37.15 -19.61
N ALA A 402 85.15 -36.48 -18.80
CA ALA A 402 85.25 -36.72 -17.36
C ALA A 402 83.97 -36.28 -16.60
N ILE A 403 83.48 -35.06 -16.87
CA ILE A 403 82.32 -34.45 -16.23
C ILE A 403 81.05 -35.27 -16.51
N LEU A 404 80.86 -35.74 -17.75
CA LEU A 404 79.67 -36.49 -18.16
C LEU A 404 79.82 -38.01 -18.03
N CYS A 405 81.03 -38.52 -17.78
CA CYS A 405 81.38 -39.94 -17.79
C CYS A 405 80.99 -40.64 -19.10
N ILE A 406 81.36 -40.05 -20.22
CA ILE A 406 81.12 -40.58 -21.58
C ILE A 406 82.43 -40.65 -22.36
N GLY A 407 82.48 -41.50 -23.40
CA GLY A 407 83.67 -41.62 -24.25
C GLY A 407 83.82 -40.45 -25.24
N ASN A 408 85.06 -40.22 -25.69
CA ASN A 408 85.42 -39.21 -26.69
C ASN A 408 84.57 -39.29 -27.97
N SER A 409 84.35 -40.50 -28.46
CA SER A 409 83.50 -40.75 -29.63
C SER A 409 82.07 -40.22 -29.44
N THR A 410 81.54 -40.32 -28.23
CA THR A 410 80.21 -39.81 -27.86
C THR A 410 80.19 -38.28 -27.79
N VAL A 411 81.21 -37.64 -27.20
CA VAL A 411 81.34 -36.16 -27.19
C VAL A 411 81.38 -35.62 -28.61
N ARG A 412 82.19 -36.22 -29.48
CA ARG A 412 82.30 -35.84 -30.90
C ARG A 412 80.97 -36.00 -31.63
N SER A 413 80.27 -37.11 -31.40
CA SER A 413 78.94 -37.35 -31.97
C SER A 413 77.93 -36.26 -31.55
N TYR A 414 77.90 -35.89 -30.26
CA TYR A 414 77.02 -34.83 -29.79
C TYR A 414 77.33 -33.47 -30.42
N LYS A 415 78.61 -33.11 -30.56
CA LYS A 415 79.01 -31.86 -31.25
C LYS A 415 78.58 -31.84 -32.71
N THR A 416 78.73 -32.95 -33.44
CA THR A 416 78.27 -33.06 -34.83
C THR A 416 76.75 -32.87 -34.93
N ARG A 417 76.00 -33.53 -34.03
CA ARG A 417 74.54 -33.38 -33.96
C ARG A 417 74.11 -31.96 -33.60
N LEU A 418 74.87 -31.28 -32.76
CA LEU A 418 74.61 -29.90 -32.38
C LEU A 418 74.81 -28.95 -33.56
N LYS A 419 75.89 -29.13 -34.35
CA LYS A 419 76.11 -28.37 -35.59
C LYS A 419 74.97 -28.57 -36.60
N ALA A 420 74.51 -29.82 -36.79
CA ALA A 420 73.39 -30.13 -37.67
C ALA A 420 72.04 -29.55 -37.23
N LYS A 421 71.92 -29.15 -35.94
CA LYS A 421 70.71 -28.54 -35.38
C LYS A 421 70.74 -27.01 -35.39
N LYS A 422 71.86 -26.39 -35.76
CA LYS A 422 71.94 -24.94 -35.92
C LYS A 422 71.04 -24.52 -37.09
N LYS A 423 70.25 -23.46 -36.91
CA LYS A 423 69.46 -22.85 -37.99
C LYS A 423 70.44 -22.06 -38.86
N ASP A 424 70.27 -22.21 -40.17
CA ASP A 424 71.04 -21.48 -41.17
C ASP A 424 70.77 -19.97 -41.10
#